data_AF-A0A842R4W3-F1
#
_entry.id   AF-A0A842R4W3-F1
#
_cell.length_a   1.000
_cell.length_b   1.000
_cell.length_c   1.000
_cell.angle_alpha   90.00
_cell.angle_beta   90.00
_cell.angle_gamma   90.00
#
_symmetry.space_group_name_H-M   'P 1'
#
loop_
_entity.id
_entity.type
_entity.pdbx_description
1 polymer ?
#
loop_
_entity_poly.entity_id
_entity_poly.type
_entity_poly.pdbx_seq_one_letter_code
_entity_poly.pdbx_strand_id
1 'polypeptide(L)' 'MKGKRWMKKRYFIHAMNRDWVFGENDGRTLFIMAKVRIDSSSYVKVRGYNSPFDPAPREYWPKRERKARIQRVESHILF' A
#
# COMPACT_ATOMS: atom_id res chain seq x y z
N MET A 1 -22.58 30.66 1.55
CA MET A 1 -22.37 29.19 1.61
C MET A 1 -21.05 28.80 0.96
N LYS A 2 -20.35 27.81 1.51
CA LYS A 2 -19.13 27.25 0.90
C LYS A 2 -19.52 26.29 -0.22
N GLY A 3 -19.40 26.73 -1.48
CA GLY A 3 -19.74 25.93 -2.66
C GLY A 3 -18.60 25.02 -3.15
N LYS A 4 -18.86 24.23 -4.20
CA LYS A 4 -17.87 23.30 -4.82
C LYS A 4 -16.56 23.99 -5.21
N ARG A 5 -16.62 25.22 -5.73
CA ARG A 5 -15.44 26.03 -6.08
C ARG A 5 -14.58 26.37 -4.86
N TRP A 6 -15.22 26.69 -3.72
CA TRP A 6 -14.51 26.98 -2.47
C TRP A 6 -13.80 25.73 -1.94
N MET A 7 -14.47 24.58 -1.99
CA MET A 7 -13.89 23.29 -1.59
C MET A 7 -12.67 22.93 -2.46
N LYS A 8 -12.79 23.07 -3.79
CA LYS A 8 -11.66 22.85 -4.72
C LYS A 8 -10.48 23.74 -4.35
N LYS A 9 -10.70 25.06 -4.21
CA LYS A 9 -9.63 26.03 -3.91
C LYS A 9 -8.92 25.75 -2.57
N ARG A 10 -9.60 25.18 -1.58
CA ARG A 10 -9.02 24.95 -0.26
C ARG A 10 -8.24 23.64 -0.14
N TYR A 11 -8.76 22.57 -0.73
CA TYR A 11 -8.25 21.20 -0.49
C TYR A 11 -7.63 20.55 -1.72
N PHE A 12 -7.74 21.16 -2.90
CA PHE A 12 -7.27 20.56 -4.13
C PHE A 12 -6.28 21.49 -4.81
N ILE A 13 -5.01 21.11 -4.77
CA ILE A 13 -3.92 21.85 -5.39
C ILE A 13 -3.55 21.24 -6.74
N HIS A 14 -2.91 22.05 -7.57
CA HIS A 14 -2.20 21.59 -8.75
C HIS A 14 -0.78 21.20 -8.33
N ALA A 15 -0.38 19.95 -8.58
CA ALA A 15 0.96 19.48 -8.25
C ALA A 15 1.55 18.63 -9.39
N MET A 16 2.72 19.04 -9.88
CA MET A 16 3.40 18.45 -11.04
C MET A 16 2.51 18.54 -12.30
N ASN A 17 2.02 17.41 -12.81
CA ASN A 17 1.14 17.30 -13.96
C ASN A 17 -0.30 16.92 -13.56
N ARG A 18 -0.66 17.01 -12.28
CA ARG A 18 -1.95 16.59 -11.75
C ARG A 18 -2.73 17.74 -11.16
N ASP A 19 -3.96 17.87 -11.64
CA ASP A 19 -5.02 18.57 -10.94
C ASP A 19 -5.68 17.65 -9.91
N TRP A 20 -6.31 18.25 -8.89
CA TRP A 20 -7.04 17.53 -7.85
C TRP A 20 -6.19 16.70 -6.88
N VAL A 21 -5.00 17.19 -6.51
CA VAL A 21 -4.24 16.59 -5.41
C VAL A 21 -4.79 17.10 -4.08
N PHE A 22 -5.25 16.18 -3.23
CA PHE A 22 -5.75 16.53 -1.91
C PHE A 22 -4.59 17.01 -1.02
N GLY A 23 -4.69 18.25 -0.56
CA GLY A 23 -3.67 18.88 0.25
C GLY A 23 -4.04 20.29 0.65
N GLU A 24 -3.20 20.88 1.48
CA GLU A 24 -3.31 22.27 1.90
C GLU A 24 -2.35 23.14 1.08
N ASN A 25 -2.67 24.43 0.97
CA ASN A 25 -1.83 25.41 0.27
C ASN A 25 -0.48 25.66 0.95
N ASP A 26 -0.23 25.09 2.12
CA ASP A 26 1.05 25.16 2.83
C ASP A 26 2.04 24.06 2.39
N GLY A 27 1.67 23.27 1.38
CA GLY A 27 2.50 22.22 0.80
C GLY A 27 2.27 20.83 1.39
N ARG A 28 1.44 20.69 2.44
CA ARG A 28 1.07 19.36 2.96
C ARG A 28 0.11 18.68 2.01
N THR A 29 0.49 17.52 1.50
CA THR A 29 -0.36 16.70 0.62
C THR A 29 -0.52 15.30 1.19
N LEU A 30 -1.68 14.69 0.93
CA LEU A 30 -1.83 13.27 1.24
C LEU A 30 -0.91 12.46 0.34
N PHE A 31 -0.36 11.40 0.92
CA PHE A 31 0.49 10.48 0.21
C PHE A 31 -0.28 9.78 -0.91
N ILE A 32 0.21 9.92 -2.14
CA ILE A 32 -0.44 9.36 -3.31
C ILE A 32 0.02 7.92 -3.48
N MET A 33 -0.83 6.96 -3.15
CA MET A 33 -0.51 5.52 -3.23
C MET A 33 -0.03 5.08 -4.62
N ALA A 34 -0.53 5.69 -5.69
CA ALA A 34 -0.06 5.42 -7.05
C ALA A 34 1.41 5.81 -7.33
N LYS A 35 2.03 6.64 -6.47
CA LYS A 35 3.47 6.96 -6.54
C LYS A 35 4.34 5.90 -5.87
N VAL A 36 3.77 5.01 -5.06
CA VAL A 36 4.52 3.90 -4.48
C VAL A 36 4.93 2.98 -5.59
N ARG A 37 6.25 2.83 -5.78
CA ARG A 37 6.78 1.74 -6.61
C ARG A 37 6.51 0.45 -5.86
N ILE A 38 5.54 -0.31 -6.36
CA ILE A 38 5.30 -1.66 -5.90
C ILE A 38 6.20 -2.56 -6.75
N ASP A 39 7.30 -3.01 -6.18
CA ASP A 39 8.13 -4.03 -6.80
C ASP A 39 7.39 -5.38 -6.72
N SER A 40 7.29 -6.08 -7.85
CA SER A 40 6.66 -7.40 -7.94
C SER A 40 7.32 -8.45 -7.05
N SER A 41 8.53 -8.18 -6.57
CA SER A 41 9.32 -9.00 -5.65
C SER A 41 8.87 -8.92 -4.19
N SER A 42 8.26 -7.82 -3.72
CA SER A 42 7.99 -7.64 -2.28
C SER A 42 6.60 -8.06 -1.81
N TYR A 43 5.66 -8.37 -2.71
CA TYR A 43 4.31 -8.77 -2.31
C TYR A 43 3.95 -10.19 -2.74
N VAL A 44 3.39 -10.96 -1.81
CA VAL A 44 2.89 -12.30 -2.07
C VAL A 44 1.39 -12.24 -2.25
N LYS A 45 0.89 -12.67 -3.42
CA LYS A 45 -0.55 -12.77 -3.66
C LYS A 45 -1.17 -13.80 -2.70
N VAL A 46 -2.27 -13.41 -2.06
CA VAL A 46 -3.05 -14.25 -1.15
C VAL A 46 -4.48 -14.30 -1.70
N ARG A 47 -5.11 -15.47 -1.63
CA ARG A 47 -6.53 -15.60 -2.02
C ARG A 47 -7.39 -14.96 -0.95
N GLY A 48 -8.41 -14.19 -1.33
CA GLY A 48 -9.18 -13.34 -0.40
C GLY A 48 -9.88 -14.07 0.75
N TYR A 49 -10.23 -15.35 0.58
CA TYR A 49 -10.79 -16.20 1.64
C TYR A 49 -9.75 -16.69 2.67
N ASN A 50 -8.46 -16.39 2.47
CA ASN A 50 -7.40 -16.69 3.42
C ASN A 50 -6.91 -15.40 4.09
N SER A 51 -7.81 -14.57 4.61
CA SER A 51 -7.40 -13.39 5.38
C SER A 51 -6.51 -13.82 6.56
N PRO A 52 -5.45 -13.07 6.92
CA PRO A 52 -4.68 -13.31 8.14
C PRO A 52 -5.53 -13.24 9.42
N PHE A 53 -6.66 -12.53 9.34
CA PHE A 53 -7.58 -12.31 10.45
C PHE A 53 -8.81 -13.22 10.40
N ASP A 54 -8.88 -14.12 9.41
CA ASP A 54 -9.91 -15.17 9.38
C ASP A 54 -9.42 -16.35 10.24
N PRO A 55 -10.22 -16.83 11.22
CA PRO A 55 -9.88 -18.00 12.03
C PRO A 55 -9.97 -19.33 11.24
N ALA A 56 -10.65 -19.39 10.10
CA ALA A 56 -10.83 -20.59 9.30
C ALA A 56 -9.52 -21.16 8.70
N PRO A 57 -8.59 -20.36 8.14
CA PRO A 57 -7.31 -20.87 7.62
C PRO A 57 -6.27 -21.15 8.72
N ARG A 58 -6.56 -22.07 9.65
CA ARG A 58 -5.68 -22.46 10.78
C ARG A 58 -4.30 -22.94 10.36
N GLU A 59 -4.17 -23.53 9.17
CA GLU A 59 -2.90 -24.11 8.68
C GLU A 59 -2.20 -23.31 7.58
N TYR A 60 -2.88 -22.36 6.94
CA TYR A 60 -2.36 -21.69 5.74
C TYR A 60 -1.19 -20.76 6.06
N TRP A 61 -1.36 -19.90 7.08
CA TRP A 61 -0.36 -18.93 7.50
C TRP A 61 0.87 -19.58 8.13
N PRO A 62 0.75 -20.54 9.08
CA PRO A 62 1.90 -21.22 9.65
C PRO A 62 2.75 -21.98 8.61
N LYS A 63 2.12 -22.67 7.63
CA LYS A 63 2.85 -23.36 6.56
C LYS A 63 3.61 -22.38 5.67
N ARG A 64 3.01 -21.23 5.37
CA ARG A 64 3.61 -20.18 4.54
C ARG A 64 4.77 -19.48 5.24
N GLU A 65 4.63 -19.16 6.52
CA GLU A 65 5.70 -18.57 7.34
C GLU A 65 6.92 -19.49 7.41
N ARG A 66 6.70 -20.78 7.65
CA ARG A 66 7.78 -21.78 7.67
C ARG A 66 8.54 -21.81 6.34
N LYS A 67 7.82 -21.80 5.20
CA LYS A 67 8.44 -21.78 3.86
C LYS A 67 9.24 -20.49 3.63
N ALA A 68 8.70 -19.33 3.98
CA ALA A 68 9.39 -18.05 3.86
C ALA A 68 10.66 -18.00 4.73
N ARG A 69 10.61 -18.58 5.93
CA ARG A 69 11.77 -18.68 6.83
C ARG A 69 12.88 -19.53 6.21
N ILE A 70 12.54 -20.68 5.63
CA ILE A 70 13.52 -21.57 4.96
C ILE A 70 14.19 -20.84 3.79
N GLN A 71 13.40 -20.19 2.92
CA GLN A 71 13.93 -19.46 1.76
C GLN A 71 14.88 -18.32 2.14
N ARG A 72 14.61 -17.61 3.25
CA ARG A 72 15.51 -16.55 3.75
C ARG A 72 16.81 -17.10 4.30
N VAL A 73 16.78 -18.28 4.93
CA VAL A 73 17.99 -18.95 5.44
C VAL A 73 18.83 -19.46 4.28
N GLU A 74 18.22 -20.08 3.28
CA GLU A 74 18.91 -20.54 2.06
C GLU A 74 19.55 -19.37 1.30
N SER A 75 18.87 -18.23 1.19
CA SER A 75 19.45 -17.04 0.53
C SER A 75 20.61 -16.41 1.30
N HIS A 76 20.76 -16.68 2.60
CA HIS A 76 21.88 -16.19 3.42
C HIS A 76 23.07 -17.16 3.47
N ILE A 77 22.90 -18.44 3.10
CA ILE A 77 23.96 -19.45 3.09
C ILE A 77 24.64 -19.54 1.72
N LEU A 78 23.96 -19.11 0.65
CA LEU A 78 24.45 -19.14 -0.73
C LEU A 78 25.13 -17.83 -1.19
N PHE A 79 25.45 -16.93 -0.26
CA PHE A 79 26.29 -15.73 -0.46
C PHE A 79 27.33 -15.62 0.65
#